data_AF-A0A5S4T8Z6-F1
#
_entry.id   AF-A0A5S4T8Z6-F1
#
_cell.length_a   1.000
_cell.length_b   1.000
_cell.length_c   1.000
_cell.angle_alpha   90.00
_cell.angle_beta   90.00
_cell.angle_gamma   90.00
#
_symmetry.space_group_name_H-M   'P 1'
#
loop_
_entity.id
_entity.type
_entity.pdbx_description
1 polymer ?
#
loop_
_entity_poly.entity_id
_entity_poly.type
_entity_poly.pdbx_seq_one_letter_code
_entity_poly.pdbx_strand_id
1 'polypeptide(L)'
;PKSVYPESIASRNSRELNQYLNKLLRQDAHILRDLIASGANTQQIEDRKAELLQEIFNFLAMTLGLPPRQFDFAYRDKDDEYHLEKALTPQAFYDKFVGLKLSDYVSVINAPTADKPYGKSYTVDMLGNVVGSREVRYLNVEMERFKELAIKQLQAGESVWFGSDVGQVSDRQKGILATNTYD
;
A
#
# COMPACT_ATOMS: atom_id res chain seq x y z
N PRO A 1 7.38 -13.94 -4.10
CA PRO A 1 8.84 -13.82 -3.82
C PRO A 1 9.47 -12.69 -4.65
N LYS A 2 10.45 -11.95 -4.10
CA LYS A 2 11.12 -10.85 -4.82
C LYS A 2 11.83 -11.30 -6.10
N SER A 3 12.34 -12.52 -6.13
CA SER A 3 13.01 -13.12 -7.30
C SER A 3 12.08 -13.32 -8.50
N VAL A 4 10.78 -13.51 -8.26
CA VAL A 4 9.78 -13.78 -9.29
C VAL A 4 9.30 -12.50 -10.00
N TYR A 5 9.27 -11.40 -9.27
CA TYR A 5 8.90 -10.08 -9.80
C TYR A 5 9.88 -9.04 -9.21
N PRO A 6 11.06 -8.90 -9.84
CA PRO A 6 12.11 -8.03 -9.32
C PRO A 6 11.79 -6.56 -9.54
N GLU A 7 12.56 -5.72 -8.84
CA GLU A 7 12.48 -4.27 -9.02
C GLU A 7 12.81 -3.83 -10.45
N SER A 8 12.03 -2.89 -10.98
CA SER A 8 12.36 -2.15 -12.19
C SER A 8 13.06 -0.83 -11.85
N ILE A 9 13.55 -0.10 -12.87
CA ILE A 9 14.08 1.26 -12.66
C ILE A 9 12.99 2.16 -12.07
N ALA A 10 11.76 2.05 -12.58
CA ALA A 10 10.64 2.86 -12.13
C ALA A 10 10.15 2.51 -10.72
N SER A 11 10.25 1.24 -10.28
CA SER A 11 9.90 0.88 -8.90
C SER A 11 10.91 1.43 -7.88
N ARG A 12 12.20 1.55 -8.26
CA ARG A 12 13.25 2.14 -7.42
C ARG A 12 13.35 3.66 -7.50
N ASN A 13 12.92 4.25 -8.61
CA ASN A 13 12.96 5.68 -8.87
C ASN A 13 11.67 6.14 -9.56
N SER A 14 10.59 6.22 -8.77
CA SER A 14 9.22 6.39 -9.26
C SER A 14 8.84 7.83 -9.64
N ARG A 15 9.75 8.80 -9.51
CA ARG A 15 9.44 10.22 -9.77
C ARG A 15 8.90 10.44 -11.18
N GLU A 16 9.59 9.91 -12.19
CA GLU A 16 9.21 10.07 -13.59
C GLU A 16 7.92 9.32 -13.93
N LEU A 17 7.79 8.07 -13.47
CA LEU A 17 6.55 7.28 -13.61
C LEU A 17 5.35 8.06 -13.07
N ASN A 18 5.46 8.58 -11.85
CA ASN A 18 4.39 9.32 -11.20
C ASN A 18 4.08 10.65 -11.90
N GLN A 19 5.09 11.32 -12.48
CA GLN A 19 4.88 12.54 -13.24
C GLN A 19 3.99 12.30 -14.47
N TYR A 20 4.29 11.26 -15.26
CA TYR A 20 3.51 10.93 -16.45
C TYR A 20 2.16 10.32 -16.10
N LEU A 21 2.10 9.43 -15.11
CA LEU A 21 0.86 8.87 -14.61
C LEU A 21 -0.12 9.97 -14.18
N ASN A 22 0.35 10.94 -13.40
CA ASN A 22 -0.48 12.07 -12.99
C ASN A 22 -0.91 12.96 -14.17
N LYS A 23 -0.12 13.06 -15.23
CA LYS A 23 -0.50 13.82 -16.44
C LYS A 23 -1.64 13.12 -17.17
N LEU A 24 -1.54 11.80 -17.36
CA LEU A 24 -2.59 10.97 -17.96
C LEU A 24 -3.88 11.06 -17.13
N LEU A 25 -3.81 10.80 -15.83
CA LEU A 25 -4.98 10.84 -14.95
C LEU A 25 -5.69 12.21 -14.94
N ARG A 26 -4.95 13.32 -15.03
CA ARG A 26 -5.55 14.67 -15.14
C ARG A 26 -6.23 14.91 -16.47
N GLN A 27 -5.65 14.42 -17.56
CA GLN A 27 -6.27 14.45 -18.89
C GLN A 27 -7.54 13.59 -18.90
N ASP A 28 -7.49 12.39 -18.35
CA ASP A 28 -8.61 11.47 -18.22
C ASP A 28 -9.75 12.07 -17.40
N ALA A 29 -9.42 12.74 -16.30
CA ALA A 29 -10.39 13.47 -15.49
C ALA A 29 -11.11 14.57 -16.29
N HIS A 30 -10.40 15.31 -17.16
CA HIS A 30 -11.03 16.30 -18.04
C HIS A 30 -11.98 15.64 -19.03
N ILE A 31 -11.53 14.57 -19.70
CA ILE A 31 -12.32 13.80 -20.67
C ILE A 31 -13.63 13.30 -20.04
N LEU A 32 -13.53 12.70 -18.84
CA LEU A 32 -14.70 12.18 -18.13
C LEU A 32 -15.67 13.29 -17.70
N ARG A 33 -15.15 14.45 -17.27
CA ARG A 33 -15.99 15.60 -16.90
C ARG A 33 -16.74 16.18 -18.11
N ASP A 34 -16.09 16.31 -19.25
CA ASP A 34 -16.73 16.77 -20.49
C ASP A 34 -17.79 15.78 -20.97
N LEU A 35 -17.49 14.49 -20.86
CA LEU A 35 -18.43 13.43 -21.23
C LEU A 35 -19.69 13.49 -20.36
N ILE A 36 -19.54 13.68 -19.04
CA ILE A 36 -20.66 13.88 -18.12
C ILE A 36 -21.43 15.17 -18.47
N ALA A 37 -20.71 16.28 -18.73
CA ALA A 37 -21.32 17.57 -19.05
C ALA A 37 -22.10 17.56 -20.38
N SER A 38 -21.70 16.72 -21.34
CA SER A 38 -22.41 16.53 -22.61
C SER A 38 -23.65 15.63 -22.51
N GLY A 39 -23.98 15.14 -21.32
CA GLY A 39 -25.19 14.36 -21.06
C GLY A 39 -25.06 12.87 -21.37
N ALA A 40 -23.83 12.33 -21.40
CA ALA A 40 -23.60 10.90 -21.56
C ALA A 40 -24.25 10.11 -20.43
N ASN A 41 -24.79 8.94 -20.76
CA ASN A 41 -25.35 8.03 -19.78
C ASN A 41 -24.26 7.23 -19.04
N THR A 42 -24.65 6.54 -17.97
CA THR A 42 -23.74 5.75 -17.13
C THR A 42 -22.93 4.73 -17.92
N GLN A 43 -23.53 4.03 -18.88
CA GLN A 43 -22.82 3.01 -19.66
C GLN A 43 -21.71 3.63 -20.51
N GLN A 44 -22.00 4.75 -21.18
CA GLN A 44 -21.01 5.48 -21.98
C GLN A 44 -19.83 5.97 -21.13
N ILE A 45 -20.10 6.41 -19.90
CA ILE A 45 -19.05 6.84 -18.95
C ILE A 45 -18.19 5.65 -18.51
N GLU A 46 -18.81 4.52 -18.19
CA GLU A 46 -18.10 3.30 -17.77
C GLU A 46 -17.25 2.70 -18.89
N ASP A 47 -17.79 2.64 -20.11
CA ASP A 47 -17.06 2.20 -21.30
C ASP A 47 -15.84 3.09 -21.55
N ARG A 48 -16.04 4.41 -21.50
CA ARG A 48 -14.93 5.36 -21.66
C ARG A 48 -13.89 5.22 -20.56
N LYS A 49 -14.30 5.03 -19.31
CA LYS A 49 -13.39 4.79 -18.19
C LYS A 49 -12.57 3.52 -18.39
N ALA A 50 -13.17 2.44 -18.92
CA ALA A 50 -12.47 1.19 -19.18
C ALA A 50 -11.37 1.36 -20.24
N GLU A 51 -11.62 2.12 -21.31
CA GLU A 51 -10.62 2.47 -22.32
C GLU A 51 -9.43 3.22 -21.71
N LEU A 52 -9.70 4.26 -20.92
CA LEU A 52 -8.66 5.06 -20.26
C LEU A 52 -7.84 4.19 -19.28
N LEU A 53 -8.50 3.32 -18.52
CA LEU A 53 -7.81 2.37 -17.63
C LEU A 53 -6.93 1.37 -18.39
N GLN A 54 -7.30 0.97 -19.61
CA GLN A 54 -6.45 0.12 -20.43
C GLN A 54 -5.16 0.84 -20.85
N GLU A 55 -5.22 2.14 -21.13
CA GLU A 55 -4.03 2.96 -21.39
C GLU A 55 -3.12 3.05 -20.16
N ILE A 56 -3.71 3.32 -18.99
CA ILE A 56 -2.99 3.32 -17.71
C ILE A 56 -2.33 1.97 -17.43
N PHE A 57 -3.04 0.86 -17.66
CA PHE A 57 -2.50 -0.49 -17.50
C PHE A 57 -1.29 -0.72 -18.42
N ASN A 58 -1.41 -0.36 -19.70
CA ASN A 58 -0.31 -0.51 -20.66
C ASN A 58 0.92 0.31 -20.24
N PHE A 59 0.71 1.55 -19.80
CA PHE A 59 1.79 2.40 -19.29
C PHE A 59 2.50 1.80 -18.07
N LEU A 60 1.74 1.30 -17.08
CA LEU A 60 2.28 0.66 -15.90
C LEU A 60 2.99 -0.66 -16.24
N ALA A 61 2.42 -1.47 -17.11
CA ALA A 61 3.02 -2.73 -17.56
C ALA A 61 4.36 -2.50 -18.29
N MET A 62 4.47 -1.44 -19.10
CA MET A 62 5.72 -1.08 -19.77
C MET A 62 6.80 -0.61 -18.80
N THR A 63 6.43 0.01 -17.68
CA THR A 63 7.39 0.61 -16.73
C THR A 63 7.76 -0.31 -15.56
N LEU A 64 6.84 -1.17 -15.13
CA LEU A 64 7.00 -2.08 -13.99
C LEU A 64 7.12 -3.55 -14.42
N GLY A 65 6.80 -3.87 -15.68
CA GLY A 65 6.64 -5.24 -16.15
C GLY A 65 5.24 -5.77 -15.85
N LEU A 66 4.85 -6.86 -16.53
CA LEU A 66 3.56 -7.51 -16.28
C LEU A 66 3.60 -8.34 -14.99
N PRO A 67 2.65 -8.14 -14.06
CA PRO A 67 2.54 -8.98 -12.88
C PRO A 67 2.37 -10.46 -13.25
N PRO A 68 3.13 -11.39 -12.64
CA PRO A 68 3.06 -12.80 -12.97
C PRO A 68 1.71 -13.38 -12.53
N ARG A 69 1.03 -14.09 -13.43
CA ARG A 69 -0.21 -14.81 -13.13
C ARG A 69 0.07 -16.17 -12.48
N GLN A 70 1.16 -16.81 -12.91
CA GLN A 70 1.68 -18.06 -12.37
C GLN A 70 3.21 -18.03 -12.36
N PHE A 71 3.83 -18.72 -11.41
CA PHE A 71 5.28 -18.86 -11.32
C PHE A 71 5.68 -20.12 -10.55
N ASP A 72 6.90 -20.59 -10.80
CA ASP A 72 7.55 -21.60 -9.97
C ASP A 72 8.37 -20.89 -8.87
N PHE A 73 8.37 -21.44 -7.67
CA PHE A 73 9.17 -20.95 -6.55
C PHE A 73 10.11 -22.03 -6.05
N ALA A 74 11.39 -21.85 -6.33
CA ALA A 74 12.47 -22.69 -5.84
C ALA A 74 13.26 -21.97 -4.76
N TYR A 75 13.58 -22.67 -3.66
CA TYR A 75 14.43 -22.15 -2.59
C TYR A 75 15.16 -23.29 -1.89
N ARG A 76 16.20 -22.95 -1.14
CA ARG A 76 16.81 -23.84 -0.15
C ARG A 76 16.52 -23.29 1.24
N ASP A 77 16.17 -24.17 2.16
CA ASP A 77 15.91 -23.77 3.54
C ASP A 77 17.21 -23.65 4.36
N LYS A 78 17.08 -23.53 5.68
CA LYS A 78 18.23 -23.37 6.59
C LYS A 78 19.06 -24.65 6.72
N ASP A 79 18.48 -25.79 6.40
CA ASP A 79 19.13 -27.11 6.45
C ASP A 79 19.72 -27.51 5.08
N ASP A 80 19.75 -26.56 4.14
CA ASP A 80 20.22 -26.72 2.77
C ASP A 80 19.38 -27.70 1.93
N GLU A 81 18.13 -28.00 2.36
CA GLU A 81 17.22 -28.83 1.59
C GLU A 81 16.57 -28.04 0.45
N TYR A 82 16.49 -28.65 -0.73
CA TYR A 82 15.89 -28.01 -1.91
C TYR A 82 14.38 -28.21 -1.97
N HIS A 83 13.66 -27.10 -2.10
CA HIS A 83 12.21 -27.05 -2.25
C HIS A 83 11.82 -26.45 -3.59
N LEU A 84 10.78 -26.99 -4.22
CA LEU A 84 10.22 -26.48 -5.47
C LEU A 84 8.69 -26.55 -5.45
N GLU A 85 8.06 -25.39 -5.51
CA GLU A 85 6.63 -25.25 -5.73
C GLU A 85 6.37 -24.83 -7.17
N LYS A 86 5.54 -25.59 -7.89
CA LYS A 86 5.26 -25.32 -9.31
C LYS A 86 3.91 -24.65 -9.52
N ALA A 87 3.83 -23.82 -10.57
CA ALA A 87 2.60 -23.19 -11.06
C ALA A 87 1.77 -22.47 -9.98
N LEU A 88 2.45 -21.83 -9.02
CA LEU A 88 1.79 -21.04 -7.99
C LEU A 88 1.19 -19.77 -8.58
N THR A 89 -0.04 -19.44 -8.18
CA THR A 89 -0.58 -18.09 -8.34
C THR A 89 -0.12 -17.20 -7.17
N PRO A 90 -0.11 -15.87 -7.31
CA PRO A 90 0.17 -14.96 -6.18
C PRO A 90 -0.73 -15.19 -4.97
N GLN A 91 -2.00 -15.55 -5.17
CA GLN A 91 -2.94 -15.86 -4.08
C GLN A 91 -2.58 -17.17 -3.39
N ALA A 92 -2.32 -18.25 -4.14
CA ALA A 92 -1.90 -19.53 -3.56
C ALA A 92 -0.57 -19.41 -2.80
N PHE A 93 0.36 -18.58 -3.30
CA PHE A 93 1.60 -18.27 -2.58
C PHE A 93 1.31 -17.54 -1.26
N TYR A 94 0.41 -16.56 -1.26
CA TYR A 94 0.02 -15.85 -0.05
C TYR A 94 -0.57 -16.80 0.99
N ASP A 95 -1.52 -17.64 0.59
CA ASP A 95 -2.20 -18.57 1.50
C ASP A 95 -1.24 -19.59 2.11
N LYS A 96 -0.28 -20.09 1.32
CA LYS A 96 0.67 -21.12 1.76
C LYS A 96 1.83 -20.58 2.59
N PHE A 97 2.40 -19.44 2.23
CA PHE A 97 3.66 -18.94 2.82
C PHE A 97 3.50 -17.73 3.74
N VAL A 98 2.41 -16.98 3.62
CA VAL A 98 2.18 -15.77 4.42
C VAL A 98 1.04 -16.02 5.41
N GLY A 99 -0.12 -16.46 4.93
CA GLY A 99 -1.25 -16.91 5.75
C GLY A 99 -1.81 -15.88 6.74
N LEU A 100 -1.40 -14.61 6.65
CA LEU A 100 -1.83 -13.57 7.57
C LEU A 100 -3.30 -13.24 7.32
N LYS A 101 -4.13 -13.30 8.36
CA LYS A 101 -5.52 -12.86 8.23
C LYS A 101 -5.58 -11.34 8.36
N LEU A 102 -5.47 -10.63 7.23
CA LEU A 102 -5.44 -9.15 7.19
C LEU A 102 -6.64 -8.48 7.88
N SER A 103 -7.76 -9.19 8.00
CA SER A 103 -8.95 -8.70 8.71
C SER A 103 -8.81 -8.68 10.22
N ASP A 104 -7.84 -9.39 10.80
CA ASP A 104 -7.56 -9.37 12.24
C ASP A 104 -6.74 -8.13 12.67
N TYR A 105 -6.20 -7.37 11.71
CA TYR A 105 -5.43 -6.16 11.97
C TYR A 105 -6.29 -4.89 11.96
N VAL A 106 -6.00 -4.00 12.91
CA VAL A 106 -6.62 -2.68 13.07
C VAL A 106 -5.53 -1.61 13.05
N SER A 107 -5.75 -0.53 12.31
CA SER A 107 -4.86 0.63 12.38
C SER A 107 -5.22 1.48 13.60
N VAL A 108 -4.23 1.69 14.47
CA VAL A 108 -4.35 2.52 15.66
C VAL A 108 -3.55 3.80 15.41
N ILE A 109 -4.08 4.94 15.82
CA ILE A 109 -3.41 6.24 15.73
C ILE A 109 -3.37 6.90 17.11
N ASN A 110 -2.43 7.83 17.28
CA ASN A 110 -2.48 8.84 18.33
C ASN A 110 -2.49 10.22 17.66
N ALA A 111 -3.66 10.86 17.65
CA ALA A 111 -3.85 12.20 17.13
C ALA A 111 -4.49 13.07 18.23
N PRO A 112 -3.68 13.78 19.03
CA PRO A 112 -4.13 14.54 20.21
C PRO A 112 -4.75 15.90 19.83
N THR A 113 -5.64 15.93 18.84
CA THR A 113 -6.33 17.15 18.40
C THR A 113 -7.77 17.18 18.93
N ALA A 114 -8.30 18.37 19.22
CA ALA A 114 -9.61 18.53 19.86
C ALA A 114 -10.77 17.94 19.04
N ASP A 115 -10.65 17.89 17.71
CA ASP A 115 -11.61 17.31 16.78
C ASP A 115 -11.57 15.78 16.71
N LYS A 116 -10.59 15.13 17.37
CA LYS A 116 -10.40 13.67 17.35
C LYS A 116 -10.39 13.09 18.76
N PRO A 117 -11.53 13.10 19.49
CA PRO A 117 -11.62 12.43 20.78
C PRO A 117 -11.18 10.95 20.69
N TYR A 118 -10.49 10.48 21.73
CA TYR A 118 -10.04 9.09 21.85
C TYR A 118 -11.20 8.11 21.99
N GLY A 119 -10.94 6.83 21.70
CA GLY A 119 -11.95 5.76 21.74
C GLY A 119 -12.95 5.81 20.57
N LYS A 120 -12.63 6.57 19.52
CA LYS A 120 -13.44 6.71 18.31
C LYS A 120 -12.67 6.24 17.08
N SER A 121 -13.42 5.75 16.09
CA SER A 121 -12.89 5.36 14.79
C SER A 121 -13.07 6.48 13.76
N TYR A 122 -12.06 6.70 12.94
CA TYR A 122 -12.03 7.71 11.89
C TYR A 122 -11.70 7.08 10.54
N THR A 123 -12.23 7.67 9.48
CA THR A 123 -11.81 7.47 8.10
C THR A 123 -11.48 8.85 7.50
N VAL A 124 -10.84 8.88 6.34
CA VAL A 124 -10.53 10.12 5.62
C VAL A 124 -11.28 10.08 4.29
N ASP A 125 -12.05 11.14 4.03
CA ASP A 125 -12.83 11.23 2.79
C ASP A 125 -11.91 11.15 1.55
N MET A 126 -12.37 10.44 0.53
CA MET A 126 -11.65 10.09 -0.70
C MET A 126 -10.31 9.33 -0.54
N LEU A 127 -9.93 8.91 0.67
CA LEU A 127 -8.71 8.12 0.87
C LEU A 127 -8.97 6.64 0.60
N GLY A 128 -8.37 6.11 -0.47
CA GLY A 128 -8.44 4.70 -0.82
C GLY A 128 -7.69 4.39 -2.11
N ASN A 129 -7.61 3.11 -2.47
CA ASN A 129 -6.94 2.65 -3.69
C ASN A 129 -7.70 1.56 -4.46
N VAL A 130 -8.55 0.77 -3.79
CA VAL A 130 -9.37 -0.27 -4.42
C VAL A 130 -10.85 0.05 -4.22
N VAL A 131 -11.55 0.36 -5.31
CA VAL A 131 -12.99 0.68 -5.30
C VAL A 131 -13.79 -0.52 -4.80
N GLY A 132 -14.73 -0.28 -3.89
CA GLY A 132 -15.56 -1.33 -3.28
C GLY A 132 -14.86 -2.16 -2.21
N SER A 133 -13.59 -1.87 -1.89
CA SER A 133 -12.89 -2.54 -0.79
C SER A 133 -13.17 -1.90 0.57
N ARG A 134 -12.61 -2.49 1.64
CA ARG A 134 -12.70 -1.95 3.00
C ARG A 134 -12.06 -0.55 3.06
N GLU A 135 -12.80 0.41 3.60
CA GLU A 135 -12.29 1.75 3.87
C GLU A 135 -11.10 1.73 4.84
N VAL A 136 -10.28 2.77 4.75
CA VAL A 136 -9.25 3.03 5.76
C VAL A 136 -9.94 3.39 7.08
N ARG A 137 -9.56 2.70 8.16
CA ARG A 137 -10.12 2.95 9.50
C ARG A 137 -9.02 3.07 10.53
N TYR A 138 -9.07 4.16 11.28
CA TYR A 138 -8.14 4.49 12.35
C TYR A 138 -8.86 4.53 13.70
N LEU A 139 -8.41 3.74 14.67
CA LEU A 139 -8.85 3.89 16.06
C LEU A 139 -7.93 4.88 16.77
N ASN A 140 -8.45 6.02 17.21
CA ASN A 140 -7.65 6.98 17.97
C ASN A 140 -7.59 6.59 19.45
N VAL A 141 -6.39 6.47 20.00
CA VAL A 141 -6.16 6.10 21.41
C VAL A 141 -5.10 7.00 22.04
N GLU A 142 -5.11 7.06 23.37
CA GLU A 142 -4.09 7.74 24.15
C GLU A 142 -2.70 7.15 23.92
N MET A 143 -1.65 7.96 24.04
CA MET A 143 -0.26 7.54 23.80
C MET A 143 0.18 6.36 24.67
N GLU A 144 -0.24 6.32 25.95
CA GLU A 144 0.05 5.21 26.84
C GLU A 144 -0.51 3.89 26.30
N ARG A 145 -1.79 3.90 25.89
CA ARG A 145 -2.44 2.73 25.28
C ARG A 145 -1.80 2.37 23.94
N PHE A 146 -1.46 3.37 23.13
CA PHE A 146 -0.78 3.18 21.85
C PHE A 146 0.52 2.38 22.00
N LYS A 147 1.37 2.78 22.97
CA LYS A 147 2.63 2.09 23.28
C LYS A 147 2.41 0.72 23.90
N GLU A 148 1.44 0.59 24.82
CA GLU A 148 1.08 -0.68 25.46
C GLU A 148 0.72 -1.75 24.41
N LEU A 149 -0.08 -1.38 23.41
CA LEU A 149 -0.46 -2.28 22.31
C LEU A 149 0.76 -2.75 21.50
N ALA A 150 1.65 -1.83 21.14
CA ALA A 150 2.87 -2.16 20.40
C ALA A 150 3.79 -3.09 21.21
N ILE A 151 4.01 -2.79 22.50
CA ILE A 151 4.81 -3.63 23.41
C ILE A 151 4.21 -5.03 23.51
N LYS A 152 2.88 -5.13 23.66
CA LYS A 152 2.20 -6.42 23.78
C LYS A 152 2.34 -7.27 22.51
N GLN A 153 2.23 -6.67 21.32
CA GLN A 153 2.44 -7.37 20.05
C GLN A 153 3.88 -7.85 19.90
N LEU A 154 4.86 -7.01 20.26
CA LEU A 154 6.28 -7.39 20.26
C LEU A 154 6.57 -8.53 21.25
N GLN A 155 5.97 -8.51 22.44
CA GLN A 155 6.09 -9.58 23.43
C GLN A 155 5.47 -10.89 22.95
N ALA A 156 4.47 -10.83 22.06
CA ALA A 156 3.91 -12.01 21.39
C ALA A 156 4.79 -12.54 20.24
N GLY A 157 5.93 -11.89 19.95
CA GLY A 157 6.85 -12.28 18.87
C GLY A 157 6.46 -11.73 17.50
N GLU A 158 5.50 -10.80 17.44
CA GLU A 158 5.03 -10.19 16.20
C GLU A 158 5.63 -8.79 16.02
N SER A 159 6.14 -8.49 14.82
CA SER A 159 6.61 -7.15 14.49
C SER A 159 5.44 -6.17 14.35
N VAL A 160 5.70 -4.88 14.60
CA VAL A 160 4.68 -3.81 14.53
C VAL A 160 5.00 -2.88 13.38
N TRP A 161 4.06 -2.73 12.45
CA TRP A 161 4.11 -1.66 11.44
C TRP A 161 3.68 -0.34 12.09
N PHE A 162 4.43 0.74 11.88
CA PHE A 162 4.07 2.07 12.38
C PHE A 162 4.43 3.16 11.37
N GLY A 163 3.71 4.27 11.43
CA GLY A 163 4.02 5.50 10.71
C GLY A 163 4.45 6.60 11.67
N SER A 164 5.43 7.40 11.27
CA SER A 164 5.92 8.55 12.03
C SER A 164 6.41 9.64 11.08
N ASP A 165 6.54 10.88 11.57
CA ASP A 165 7.31 11.91 10.87
C ASP A 165 8.81 11.63 11.05
N VAL A 166 9.35 10.80 10.16
CA VAL A 166 10.74 10.29 10.26
C VAL A 166 11.80 11.38 10.09
N GLY A 167 11.44 12.56 9.58
CA GLY A 167 12.38 13.67 9.41
C GLY A 167 12.58 14.51 10.68
N GLN A 168 11.71 14.36 11.68
CA GLN A 168 11.78 15.15 12.90
C GLN A 168 12.85 14.60 13.84
N VAL A 169 13.82 15.45 14.16
CA VAL A 169 14.89 15.18 15.14
C VAL A 169 15.58 13.83 14.89
N SER A 170 15.91 13.58 13.62
CA SER A 170 16.48 12.31 13.14
C SER A 170 17.89 12.48 12.56
N ASP A 171 18.87 11.74 13.06
CA ASP A 171 20.13 11.52 12.35
C ASP A 171 20.00 10.27 11.47
N ARG A 172 19.73 10.49 10.18
CA ARG A 172 19.54 9.41 9.22
C ARG A 172 20.82 8.61 8.94
N GLN A 173 22.00 9.21 9.06
CA GLN A 173 23.26 8.51 8.81
C GLN A 173 23.58 7.55 9.95
N LYS A 174 23.33 7.98 11.19
CA LYS A 174 23.53 7.14 12.39
C LYS A 174 22.33 6.26 12.72
N GLY A 175 21.17 6.52 12.13
CA GLY A 175 19.93 5.79 12.41
C GLY A 175 19.32 6.12 13.78
N ILE A 176 19.51 7.35 14.27
CA ILE A 176 19.05 7.79 15.59
C ILE A 176 17.78 8.64 15.44
N LEU A 177 16.72 8.26 16.18
CA LEU A 177 15.46 8.99 16.30
C LEU A 177 15.27 9.36 17.78
N ALA A 178 15.82 10.49 18.21
CA ALA A 178 15.78 10.92 19.61
C ALA A 178 15.63 12.43 19.73
N THR A 179 14.88 12.90 20.71
CA THR A 179 14.61 14.34 20.90
C THR A 179 15.84 15.17 21.29
N ASN A 180 16.93 14.52 21.69
CA ASN A 180 18.21 15.11 22.05
C ASN A 180 19.32 14.80 21.01
N THR A 181 18.95 14.54 19.75
CA THR A 181 19.92 14.22 18.69
C THR A 181 20.77 15.43 18.28
N TYR A 182 20.24 16.64 18.42
CA TYR A 182 20.89 17.90 18.08
C TYR A 182 20.95 18.81 19.32
N ASP A 183 22.09 19.50 19.49
CA ASP A 183 22.34 20.51 20.54
C ASP A 183 21.84 21.89 20.11
#